data_AF-A0A8B7NMD4-F1
#
_entry.id   AF-A0A8B7NMD4-F1
#
_cell.length_a   1.000
_cell.length_b   1.000
_cell.length_c   1.000
_cell.angle_alpha   90.00
_cell.angle_beta   90.00
_cell.angle_gamma   90.00
#
_symmetry.space_group_name_H-M   'P 1'
#
loop_
_entity.id
_entity.type
_entity.pdbx_description
1 polymer ?
#
loop_
_entity_poly.entity_id
_entity_poly.type
_entity_poly.pdbx_seq_one_letter_code
_entity_poly.pdbx_strand_id
1 'polypeptide(L)'
;MVLCEGTPNNLTSALTDISRQFFQAHAAMKSFIYLSNQPVKFIIVSDSRNVFEKIEALSESWPREQQSKLTLQFVNNFYPDEFKQLEKLFRPCSSQRLFIDQVVPEEDAVIYIDTDVIFMRSPVQLWDEFKRFDDKQMMAAATPTWTSVKRKDEAGQQYEFDGRGFNAGILLLNLTRVRNTPEFWLKNLRLAISSLHLDELGDQDYLNFMFNQAPEHFYELECNWNFRWPACWNFSIRCPEIMERGPYLVHGIGGSFLNGERHPKIATLAEQWDAWDMSLPLETLINILTEVLPTAVSKYGHCSKVEGFDEALIKQLVLHNSDYISL
;
A
#
# COMPACT_ATOMS: atom_id res chain seq x y z
N MET A 1 -7.63 -0.20 5.49
CA MET A 1 -7.11 1.10 5.01
C MET A 1 -7.26 2.11 6.13
N VAL A 2 -6.29 3.01 6.32
CA VAL A 2 -6.33 4.05 7.36
C VAL A 2 -6.48 5.41 6.70
N LEU A 3 -7.47 6.20 7.10
CA LEU A 3 -7.68 7.57 6.64
C LEU A 3 -8.03 8.43 7.84
N CYS A 4 -7.35 9.55 8.01
CA CYS A 4 -7.67 10.46 9.12
C CYS A 4 -7.73 11.91 8.66
N GLU A 5 -8.68 12.63 9.24
CA GLU A 5 -8.87 14.07 9.05
C GLU A 5 -7.63 14.81 9.57
N GLY A 6 -7.10 14.34 10.71
CA GLY A 6 -5.98 14.96 11.38
C GLY A 6 -6.32 16.30 12.00
N THR A 7 -5.41 16.84 12.82
CA THR A 7 -5.57 18.21 13.31
C THR A 7 -5.31 19.19 12.18
N PRO A 8 -6.21 20.16 11.89
CA PRO A 8 -5.99 21.16 10.87
C PRO A 8 -4.78 22.03 11.26
N ASN A 9 -3.60 21.70 10.72
CA ASN A 9 -2.44 22.57 10.80
C ASN A 9 -2.56 23.61 9.68
N ASN A 10 -2.33 24.88 10.01
CA ASN A 10 -2.40 26.07 9.14
C ASN A 10 -1.45 26.05 7.91
N LEU A 11 -0.83 24.92 7.59
CA LEU A 11 0.00 24.70 6.41
C LEU A 11 -0.71 23.69 5.50
N THR A 12 -1.65 24.20 4.70
CA THR A 12 -2.30 23.47 3.61
C THR A 12 -1.31 23.25 2.46
N SER A 13 -0.52 22.19 2.55
CA SER A 13 0.19 21.65 1.39
C SER A 13 -0.73 20.63 0.69
N ALA A 14 -0.59 20.43 -0.62
CA ALA A 14 -1.31 19.36 -1.33
C ALA A 14 -1.08 17.96 -0.71
N LEU A 15 0.06 17.78 -0.02
CA LEU A 15 0.42 16.57 0.72
C LEU A 15 -0.21 16.47 2.11
N THR A 16 -0.84 17.52 2.65
CA THR A 16 -1.55 17.49 3.94
C THR A 16 -3.07 17.64 3.78
N ASP A 17 -3.55 17.95 2.59
CA ASP A 17 -4.98 18.03 2.29
C ASP A 17 -5.67 16.65 2.41
N ILE A 18 -6.83 16.61 3.09
CA ILE A 18 -7.68 15.42 3.21
C ILE A 18 -8.30 15.05 1.86
N SER A 19 -8.52 16.02 0.97
CA SER A 19 -9.09 15.80 -0.37
C SER A 19 -8.26 14.79 -1.18
N ARG A 20 -6.93 14.85 -1.05
CA ARG A 20 -6.01 13.86 -1.62
C ARG A 20 -6.34 12.45 -1.15
N GLN A 21 -6.58 12.25 0.15
CA GLN A 21 -6.82 10.90 0.68
C GLN A 21 -8.09 10.31 0.06
N PHE A 22 -9.13 11.13 -0.18
CA PHE A 22 -10.35 10.69 -0.87
C PHE A 22 -10.09 10.29 -2.32
N PHE A 23 -9.38 11.12 -3.10
CA PHE A 23 -8.97 10.78 -4.47
C PHE A 23 -8.17 9.47 -4.52
N GLN A 24 -7.14 9.35 -3.68
CA GLN A 24 -6.28 8.18 -3.64
C GLN A 24 -7.04 6.92 -3.21
N ALA A 25 -7.84 7.01 -2.14
CA ALA A 25 -8.64 5.89 -1.66
C ALA A 25 -9.71 5.46 -2.68
N HIS A 26 -10.31 6.40 -3.41
CA HIS A 26 -11.27 6.08 -4.47
C HIS A 26 -10.59 5.28 -5.60
N ALA A 27 -9.46 5.75 -6.12
CA ALA A 27 -8.69 5.01 -7.13
C ALA A 27 -8.25 3.62 -6.62
N ALA A 28 -7.76 3.55 -5.37
CA ALA A 28 -7.34 2.30 -4.74
C ALA A 28 -8.49 1.31 -4.62
N MET A 29 -9.65 1.73 -4.09
CA MET A 29 -10.81 0.86 -3.91
C MET A 29 -11.41 0.44 -5.26
N LYS A 30 -11.44 1.32 -6.27
CA LYS A 30 -11.89 0.96 -7.63
C LYS A 30 -11.01 -0.11 -8.25
N SER A 31 -9.68 0.08 -8.24
CA SER A 31 -8.75 -0.91 -8.77
C SER A 31 -8.84 -2.25 -8.04
N PHE A 32 -9.03 -2.23 -6.72
CA PHE A 32 -9.22 -3.44 -5.94
C PHE A 32 -10.53 -4.16 -6.30
N ILE A 33 -11.67 -3.48 -6.21
CA ILE A 33 -13.01 -4.08 -6.35
C ILE A 33 -13.26 -4.54 -7.78
N TYR A 34 -12.79 -3.77 -8.77
CA TYR A 34 -12.96 -4.15 -10.16
C TYR A 34 -12.18 -5.42 -10.49
N LEU A 35 -10.91 -5.50 -10.09
CA LEU A 35 -10.02 -6.64 -10.38
C LEU A 35 -10.25 -7.85 -9.46
N SER A 36 -11.09 -7.71 -8.43
CA SER A 36 -11.47 -8.82 -7.54
C SER A 36 -12.70 -9.57 -8.06
N ASN A 37 -12.60 -10.90 -8.11
CA ASN A 37 -13.74 -11.78 -8.32
C ASN A 37 -14.35 -12.31 -7.00
N GLN A 38 -13.85 -11.84 -5.84
CA GLN A 38 -14.35 -12.20 -4.52
C GLN A 38 -15.07 -11.02 -3.86
N PRO A 39 -16.02 -11.28 -2.92
CA PRO A 39 -16.50 -10.26 -2.00
C PRO A 39 -15.34 -9.68 -1.18
N VAL A 40 -15.39 -8.38 -0.95
CA VAL A 40 -14.34 -7.62 -0.29
C VAL A 40 -14.94 -6.78 0.84
N LYS A 41 -14.37 -6.95 2.03
CA LYS A 41 -14.67 -6.13 3.19
C LYS A 41 -13.56 -5.10 3.37
N PHE A 42 -13.86 -3.85 3.05
CA PHE A 42 -12.98 -2.72 3.33
C PHE A 42 -13.23 -2.23 4.76
N ILE A 43 -12.26 -2.50 5.64
CA ILE A 43 -12.24 -1.91 6.98
C ILE A 43 -11.50 -0.58 6.92
N ILE A 44 -12.24 0.49 7.19
CA ILE A 44 -11.76 1.87 7.19
C ILE A 44 -11.53 2.28 8.63
N VAL A 45 -10.26 2.42 8.98
CA VAL A 45 -9.85 2.90 10.30
C VAL A 45 -9.67 4.41 10.22
N SER A 46 -10.39 5.16 11.05
CA SER A 46 -10.38 6.63 11.01
C SER A 46 -10.64 7.26 12.36
N ASP A 47 -10.18 8.50 12.54
CA ASP A 47 -10.50 9.39 13.65
C ASP A 47 -11.84 10.13 13.47
N SER A 48 -12.46 10.02 12.30
CA SER A 48 -13.61 10.84 11.90
C SER A 48 -14.68 10.00 11.20
N ARG A 49 -15.89 9.98 11.77
CA ARG A 49 -17.06 9.35 11.14
C ARG A 49 -17.41 10.02 9.81
N ASN A 50 -17.19 11.33 9.70
CA ASN A 50 -17.43 12.08 8.46
C ASN A 50 -16.48 11.65 7.33
N VAL A 51 -15.24 11.27 7.65
CA VAL A 51 -14.29 10.72 6.66
C VAL A 51 -14.82 9.38 6.13
N PHE A 52 -15.35 8.53 7.01
CA PHE A 52 -15.98 7.27 6.60
C PHE A 52 -17.21 7.48 5.72
N GLU A 53 -18.14 8.36 6.11
CA GLU A 53 -19.36 8.64 5.32
C GLU A 53 -19.02 9.18 3.92
N LYS A 54 -17.94 9.96 3.77
CA LYS A 54 -17.44 10.39 2.46
C LYS A 54 -16.91 9.22 1.63
N ILE A 55 -16.22 8.26 2.24
CA ILE A 55 -15.76 7.04 1.56
C ILE A 55 -16.95 6.17 1.13
N GLU A 56 -17.98 6.04 1.99
CA GLU A 56 -19.23 5.37 1.62
C GLU A 56 -19.87 6.04 0.39
N ALA A 57 -20.05 7.37 0.43
CA ALA A 57 -20.65 8.15 -0.64
C ALA A 57 -19.92 8.00 -2.00
N LEU A 58 -18.59 7.87 -1.99
CA LEU A 58 -17.81 7.64 -3.21
C LEU A 58 -18.21 6.33 -3.92
N SER A 59 -18.65 5.33 -3.17
CA SER A 59 -19.03 4.01 -3.70
C SER A 59 -20.51 3.86 -4.06
N GLU A 60 -21.37 4.78 -3.64
CA GLU A 60 -22.82 4.73 -3.90
C GLU A 60 -23.18 4.82 -5.39
N SER A 61 -22.32 5.46 -6.18
CA SER A 61 -22.51 5.65 -7.62
C SER A 61 -22.02 4.46 -8.46
N TRP A 62 -21.33 3.50 -7.86
CA TRP A 62 -20.71 2.39 -8.60
C TRP A 62 -21.77 1.44 -9.20
N PRO A 63 -21.44 0.67 -10.25
CA PRO A 63 -22.39 -0.28 -10.80
C PRO A 63 -22.72 -1.40 -9.80
N ARG A 64 -23.91 -2.01 -9.97
CA ARG A 64 -24.44 -3.03 -9.03
C ARG A 64 -23.51 -4.21 -8.81
N GLU A 65 -22.76 -4.62 -9.83
CA GLU A 65 -21.80 -5.72 -9.72
C GLU A 65 -20.73 -5.40 -8.66
N GLN A 66 -20.12 -4.22 -8.73
CA GLN A 66 -19.10 -3.77 -7.78
C GLN A 66 -19.70 -3.51 -6.40
N GLN A 67 -20.88 -2.88 -6.32
CA GLN A 67 -21.57 -2.69 -5.05
C GLN A 67 -21.87 -4.01 -4.33
N SER A 68 -22.30 -5.04 -5.07
CA SER A 68 -22.64 -6.35 -4.49
C SER A 68 -21.45 -7.08 -3.87
N LYS A 69 -20.22 -6.74 -4.30
CA LYS A 69 -18.97 -7.29 -3.76
C LYS A 69 -18.41 -6.44 -2.63
N LEU A 70 -18.88 -5.21 -2.41
CA LEU A 70 -18.30 -4.29 -1.44
C LEU A 70 -19.05 -4.33 -0.10
N THR A 71 -18.32 -4.51 0.99
CA THR A 71 -18.77 -4.16 2.34
C THR A 71 -17.82 -3.13 2.94
N LEU A 72 -18.37 -2.04 3.47
CA LEU A 72 -17.61 -1.03 4.19
C LEU A 72 -17.85 -1.16 5.69
N GLN A 73 -16.78 -1.16 6.48
CA GLN A 73 -16.85 -1.13 7.95
C GLN A 73 -16.04 0.04 8.48
N PHE A 74 -16.68 0.84 9.34
CA PHE A 74 -16.02 1.86 10.13
C PHE A 74 -15.40 1.27 11.39
N VAL A 75 -14.16 1.64 11.67
CA VAL A 75 -13.50 1.39 12.96
C VAL A 75 -12.79 2.65 13.42
N ASN A 76 -12.97 3.02 14.69
CA ASN A 76 -12.23 4.15 15.26
C ASN A 76 -10.73 3.82 15.33
N ASN A 77 -9.88 4.81 15.06
CA ASN A 77 -8.47 4.70 15.34
C ASN A 77 -8.23 4.40 16.84
N PHE A 78 -7.22 3.59 17.14
CA PHE A 78 -6.92 3.14 18.50
C PHE A 78 -5.42 3.02 18.71
N TYR A 79 -4.95 3.60 19.82
CA TYR A 79 -3.58 3.50 20.29
C TYR A 79 -3.61 3.07 21.76
N PRO A 80 -2.88 2.01 22.16
CA PRO A 80 -2.75 1.67 23.56
C PRO A 80 -2.12 2.82 24.35
N ASP A 81 -2.51 3.00 25.61
CA ASP A 81 -2.02 4.09 26.47
C ASP A 81 -0.49 4.13 26.55
N GLU A 82 0.16 2.95 26.60
CA GLU A 82 1.62 2.81 26.60
C GLU A 82 2.30 3.38 25.34
N PHE A 83 1.59 3.40 24.21
CA PHE A 83 2.11 3.80 22.91
C PHE A 83 1.41 5.06 22.35
N LYS A 84 0.74 5.82 23.21
CA LYS A 84 -0.06 6.99 22.81
C LYS A 84 0.76 8.05 22.08
N GLN A 85 2.06 8.14 22.35
CA GLN A 85 3.01 8.99 21.63
C GLN A 85 3.05 8.72 20.12
N LEU A 86 2.79 7.47 19.70
CA LEU A 86 2.82 7.11 18.27
C LEU A 86 1.69 7.73 17.48
N GLU A 87 0.58 8.14 18.12
CA GLU A 87 -0.56 8.78 17.45
C GLU A 87 -0.16 10.03 16.65
N LYS A 88 0.89 10.73 17.10
CA LYS A 88 1.42 11.95 16.48
C LYS A 88 2.62 11.70 15.55
N LEU A 89 3.07 10.45 15.41
CA LEU A 89 4.23 10.10 14.62
C LEU A 89 3.96 10.36 13.13
N PHE A 90 4.89 11.04 12.45
CA PHE A 90 4.92 11.33 11.02
C PHE A 90 3.71 12.09 10.46
N ARG A 91 2.53 11.45 10.42
CA ARG A 91 1.25 12.00 9.96
C ARG A 91 0.11 11.45 10.82
N PRO A 92 -1.01 12.19 10.95
CA PRO A 92 -2.18 11.71 11.67
C PRO A 92 -2.55 10.28 11.28
N CYS A 93 -2.65 9.41 12.28
CA CYS A 93 -2.97 7.99 12.15
C CYS A 93 -2.02 7.12 11.32
N SER A 94 -0.90 7.62 10.78
CA SER A 94 -0.02 6.80 9.95
C SER A 94 0.47 5.54 10.67
N SER A 95 0.90 5.70 11.93
CA SER A 95 1.36 4.63 12.81
C SER A 95 0.27 3.67 13.28
N GLN A 96 -0.99 3.87 12.89
CA GLN A 96 -2.10 2.97 13.24
C GLN A 96 -1.85 1.54 12.75
N ARG A 97 -1.06 1.39 11.68
CA ARG A 97 -0.66 0.09 11.12
C ARG A 97 0.09 -0.80 12.11
N LEU A 98 0.69 -0.24 13.16
CA LEU A 98 1.40 -0.98 14.21
C LEU A 98 0.46 -1.72 15.18
N PHE A 99 -0.84 -1.38 15.17
CA PHE A 99 -1.85 -1.89 16.11
C PHE A 99 -3.06 -2.52 15.41
N ILE A 100 -2.92 -2.93 14.15
CA ILE A 100 -4.04 -3.48 13.35
C ILE A 100 -4.65 -4.71 14.03
N ASP A 101 -3.84 -5.56 14.66
CA ASP A 101 -4.29 -6.73 15.43
C ASP A 101 -5.27 -6.39 16.56
N GLN A 102 -5.15 -5.19 17.15
CA GLN A 102 -6.02 -4.70 18.21
C GLN A 102 -7.21 -3.89 17.67
N VAL A 103 -7.03 -3.21 16.53
CA VAL A 103 -8.10 -2.42 15.89
C VAL A 103 -9.17 -3.31 15.25
N VAL A 104 -8.77 -4.45 14.69
CA VAL A 104 -9.68 -5.41 14.06
C VAL A 104 -9.58 -6.79 14.72
N PRO A 105 -10.02 -6.92 15.99
CA PRO A 105 -9.80 -8.13 16.79
C PRO A 105 -10.53 -9.36 16.24
N GLU A 106 -11.61 -9.16 15.49
CA GLU A 106 -12.46 -10.22 14.93
C GLU A 106 -11.89 -10.85 13.64
N GLU A 107 -10.87 -10.25 13.03
CA GLU A 107 -10.32 -10.72 11.76
C GLU A 107 -9.10 -11.62 11.99
N ASP A 108 -9.05 -12.77 11.32
CA ASP A 108 -7.92 -13.71 11.39
C ASP A 108 -6.69 -13.21 10.61
N ALA A 109 -6.92 -12.57 9.47
CA ALA A 109 -5.89 -12.04 8.60
C ALA A 109 -6.43 -10.85 7.79
N VAL A 110 -5.55 -9.94 7.41
CA VAL A 110 -5.90 -8.76 6.60
C VAL A 110 -4.80 -8.41 5.61
N ILE A 111 -5.20 -7.75 4.51
CA ILE A 111 -4.28 -6.97 3.68
C ILE A 111 -4.44 -5.51 4.10
N TYR A 112 -3.41 -4.95 4.73
CA TYR A 112 -3.30 -3.52 4.93
C TYR A 112 -2.83 -2.87 3.61
N ILE A 113 -3.48 -1.77 3.22
CA ILE A 113 -3.04 -0.91 2.12
C ILE A 113 -3.07 0.55 2.53
N ASP A 114 -2.05 1.31 2.11
CA ASP A 114 -2.08 2.77 2.10
C ASP A 114 -3.12 3.27 1.09
N THR A 115 -3.58 4.52 1.23
CA THR A 115 -4.56 5.09 0.28
C THR A 115 -3.97 5.26 -1.11
N ASP A 116 -2.66 5.45 -1.23
CA ASP A 116 -1.97 5.75 -2.48
C ASP A 116 -1.40 4.49 -3.15
N VAL A 117 -2.25 3.47 -3.30
CA VAL A 117 -1.92 2.26 -4.08
C VAL A 117 -2.93 2.04 -5.20
N ILE A 118 -2.47 1.46 -6.31
CA ILE A 118 -3.34 1.04 -7.42
C ILE A 118 -3.00 -0.39 -7.78
N PHE A 119 -3.99 -1.27 -7.71
CA PHE A 119 -3.87 -2.65 -8.14
C PHE A 119 -3.84 -2.72 -9.66
N MET A 120 -2.83 -3.41 -10.18
CA MET A 120 -2.70 -3.70 -11.60
C MET A 120 -2.96 -5.18 -11.88
N ARG A 121 -3.20 -5.99 -10.85
CA ARG A 121 -3.51 -7.42 -10.89
C ARG A 121 -4.58 -7.74 -9.85
N SER A 122 -5.29 -8.86 -10.00
CA SER A 122 -6.31 -9.28 -9.03
C SER A 122 -5.76 -9.33 -7.59
N PRO A 123 -6.37 -8.60 -6.63
CA PRO A 123 -5.97 -8.63 -5.23
C PRO A 123 -6.12 -10.01 -4.58
N VAL A 124 -6.92 -10.90 -5.17
CA VAL A 124 -7.08 -12.30 -4.72
C VAL A 124 -5.75 -13.05 -4.78
N GLN A 125 -4.91 -12.74 -5.78
CA GLN A 125 -3.60 -13.37 -5.88
C GLN A 125 -2.61 -12.84 -4.84
N LEU A 126 -2.79 -11.59 -4.37
CA LEU A 126 -2.07 -11.09 -3.20
C LEU A 126 -2.53 -11.84 -1.95
N TRP A 127 -3.84 -12.05 -1.79
CA TRP A 127 -4.38 -12.85 -0.67
C TRP A 127 -3.84 -14.29 -0.68
N ASP A 128 -3.68 -14.89 -1.86
CA ASP A 128 -3.13 -16.24 -2.00
C ASP A 128 -1.67 -16.38 -1.52
N GLU A 129 -0.91 -15.27 -1.39
CA GLU A 129 0.44 -15.30 -0.81
C GLU A 129 0.42 -15.78 0.66
N PHE A 130 -0.70 -15.64 1.40
CA PHE A 130 -0.83 -16.25 2.73
C PHE A 130 -0.64 -17.78 2.72
N LYS A 131 -0.96 -18.45 1.61
CA LYS A 131 -0.78 -19.91 1.46
C LYS A 131 0.71 -20.31 1.39
N ARG A 132 1.58 -19.35 1.10
CA ARG A 132 3.03 -19.54 1.03
C ARG A 132 3.71 -19.27 2.37
N PHE A 133 2.96 -18.81 3.37
CA PHE A 133 3.49 -18.66 4.71
C PHE A 133 3.77 -20.04 5.31
N ASP A 134 4.95 -20.22 5.90
CA ASP A 134 5.27 -21.34 6.77
C ASP A 134 4.53 -21.21 8.12
N ASP A 135 4.92 -21.97 9.13
CA ASP A 135 4.29 -21.96 10.45
C ASP A 135 4.64 -20.72 11.30
N LYS A 136 5.66 -19.94 10.93
CA LYS A 136 6.20 -18.81 11.71
C LYS A 136 5.84 -17.44 11.15
N GLN A 137 5.73 -17.31 9.84
CA GLN A 137 5.55 -16.02 9.19
C GLN A 137 4.22 -15.38 9.59
N MET A 138 4.24 -14.12 9.98
CA MET A 138 3.04 -13.38 10.40
C MET A 138 2.81 -12.11 9.60
N MET A 139 3.84 -11.60 8.93
CA MET A 139 3.72 -10.45 8.05
C MET A 139 4.43 -10.71 6.73
N ALA A 140 3.87 -10.16 5.64
CA ALA A 140 4.60 -10.01 4.40
C ALA A 140 4.57 -8.58 3.89
N ALA A 141 5.69 -8.17 3.29
CA ALA A 141 5.80 -6.93 2.54
C ALA A 141 6.82 -7.11 1.41
N ALA A 142 6.76 -6.24 0.41
CA ALA A 142 7.73 -6.24 -0.67
C ALA A 142 8.95 -5.40 -0.29
N THR A 143 10.13 -5.99 -0.44
CA THR A 143 11.39 -5.25 -0.33
C THR A 143 11.71 -4.59 -1.67
N PRO A 144 12.24 -3.36 -1.71
CA PRO A 144 13.08 -2.96 -2.83
C PRO A 144 14.29 -3.89 -2.95
N THR A 145 14.67 -4.27 -4.17
CA THR A 145 15.95 -4.95 -4.40
C THR A 145 17.14 -4.00 -4.24
N TRP A 146 16.89 -2.70 -4.06
CA TRP A 146 17.90 -1.67 -3.83
C TRP A 146 17.40 -0.57 -2.90
N THR A 147 17.66 -0.72 -1.61
CA THR A 147 17.84 0.43 -0.73
C THR A 147 19.10 0.11 0.06
N SER A 148 20.17 0.87 -0.14
CA SER A 148 21.41 0.72 0.62
C SER A 148 21.48 1.78 1.71
N VAL A 149 20.33 2.11 2.30
CA VAL A 149 20.29 2.94 3.49
C VAL A 149 20.61 1.98 4.63
N LYS A 150 21.84 2.05 5.14
CA LYS A 150 22.29 1.28 6.29
C LYS A 150 22.26 2.16 7.51
N ARG A 151 21.08 2.68 7.85
CA ARG A 151 20.95 3.50 9.05
C ARG A 151 21.09 2.57 10.25
N LYS A 152 21.74 3.08 11.28
CA LYS A 152 22.07 2.34 12.48
C LYS A 152 21.47 3.03 13.69
N ASP A 153 21.02 2.26 14.66
CA ASP A 153 20.67 2.79 15.97
C ASP A 153 21.93 3.21 16.76
N GLU A 154 21.73 3.70 17.99
CA GLU A 154 22.83 4.11 18.88
C GLU A 154 23.80 2.97 19.21
N ALA A 155 23.33 1.71 19.19
CA ALA A 155 24.15 0.52 19.41
C ALA A 155 24.90 0.07 18.13
N GLY A 156 24.73 0.77 17.01
CA GLY A 156 25.35 0.44 15.73
C GLY A 156 24.66 -0.69 14.97
N GLN A 157 23.46 -1.11 15.41
CA GLN A 157 22.64 -2.12 14.79
C GLN A 157 21.87 -1.53 13.61
N GLN A 158 21.93 -2.20 12.45
CA GLN A 158 21.14 -1.80 11.30
C GLN A 158 19.67 -2.13 11.54
N TYR A 159 18.76 -1.22 11.17
CA TYR A 159 17.34 -1.46 11.37
C TYR A 159 16.57 -1.78 10.09
N GLU A 160 17.12 -1.52 8.91
CA GLU A 160 16.51 -1.99 7.67
C GLU A 160 16.55 -3.53 7.58
N PHE A 161 15.39 -4.13 7.37
CA PHE A 161 15.24 -5.59 7.16
C PHE A 161 16.16 -6.10 6.05
N ASP A 162 16.95 -7.14 6.32
CA ASP A 162 17.91 -7.73 5.35
C ASP A 162 18.86 -6.68 4.75
N GLY A 163 19.17 -5.63 5.51
CA GLY A 163 20.06 -4.57 5.09
C GLY A 163 19.49 -3.61 4.03
N ARG A 164 18.27 -3.87 3.54
CA ARG A 164 17.58 -3.09 2.49
C ARG A 164 16.33 -2.42 3.02
N GLY A 165 15.56 -3.16 3.78
CA GLY A 165 14.26 -2.77 4.30
C GLY A 165 13.14 -3.12 3.34
N PHE A 166 11.91 -2.90 3.79
CA PHE A 166 10.69 -3.03 2.99
C PHE A 166 9.85 -1.76 3.10
N ASN A 167 8.96 -1.57 2.14
CA ASN A 167 7.95 -0.52 2.24
C ASN A 167 6.63 -1.06 2.78
N ALA A 168 6.00 -0.30 3.68
CA ALA A 168 4.80 -0.71 4.41
C ALA A 168 3.48 -0.30 3.73
N GLY A 169 3.52 0.20 2.49
CA GLY A 169 2.31 0.61 1.75
C GLY A 169 1.37 -0.54 1.44
N ILE A 170 1.88 -1.77 1.49
CA ILE A 170 1.09 -3.00 1.56
C ILE A 170 1.70 -3.91 2.61
N LEU A 171 0.86 -4.45 3.49
CA LEU A 171 1.23 -5.51 4.42
C LEU A 171 0.19 -6.62 4.37
N LEU A 172 0.62 -7.87 4.23
CA LEU A 172 -0.20 -9.01 4.63
C LEU A 172 0.05 -9.25 6.10
N LEU A 173 -1.01 -9.39 6.89
CA LEU A 173 -0.92 -9.63 8.32
C LEU A 173 -1.75 -10.84 8.69
N ASN A 174 -1.11 -11.89 9.20
CA ASN A 174 -1.80 -12.99 9.86
C ASN A 174 -2.00 -12.59 11.32
N LEU A 175 -3.15 -11.96 11.59
CA LEU A 175 -3.45 -11.37 12.89
C LEU A 175 -3.60 -12.42 13.98
N THR A 176 -4.06 -13.63 13.64
CA THR A 176 -4.10 -14.74 14.59
C THR A 176 -2.71 -15.12 15.08
N ARG A 177 -1.69 -15.14 14.21
CA ARG A 177 -0.29 -15.35 14.63
C ARG A 177 0.29 -14.17 15.40
N VAL A 178 -0.02 -12.93 14.99
CA VAL A 178 0.39 -11.72 15.73
C VAL A 178 -0.13 -11.77 17.17
N ARG A 179 -1.44 -12.05 17.35
CA ARG A 179 -2.09 -12.15 18.66
C ARG A 179 -1.61 -13.33 19.50
N ASN A 180 -1.26 -14.45 18.87
CA ASN A 180 -0.69 -15.63 19.55
C ASN A 180 0.80 -15.51 19.83
N THR A 181 1.47 -14.47 19.30
CA THR A 181 2.88 -14.17 19.56
C THR A 181 3.04 -12.75 20.12
N PRO A 182 2.30 -12.37 21.18
CA PRO A 182 2.31 -11.00 21.68
C PRO A 182 3.67 -10.62 22.28
N GLU A 183 4.38 -11.61 22.81
CA GLU A 183 5.77 -11.48 23.27
C GLU A 183 6.74 -11.14 22.14
N PHE A 184 6.43 -11.47 20.88
CA PHE A 184 7.21 -11.02 19.74
C PHE A 184 6.81 -9.58 19.37
N TRP A 185 5.53 -9.36 19.07
CA TRP A 185 5.08 -8.09 18.48
C TRP A 185 5.29 -6.90 19.42
N LEU A 186 4.71 -6.95 20.62
CA LEU A 186 4.77 -5.82 21.56
C LEU A 186 6.17 -5.62 22.15
N LYS A 187 6.91 -6.71 22.40
CA LYS A 187 8.29 -6.60 22.89
C LYS A 187 9.19 -5.96 21.84
N ASN A 188 9.17 -6.43 20.60
CA ASN A 188 10.02 -5.84 19.56
C ASN A 188 9.58 -4.41 19.22
N LEU A 189 8.30 -4.08 19.31
CA LEU A 189 7.84 -2.70 19.19
C LEU A 189 8.43 -1.83 20.33
N ARG A 190 8.39 -2.29 21.59
CA ARG A 190 9.05 -1.57 22.71
C ARG A 190 10.54 -1.39 22.49
N LEU A 191 11.24 -2.45 22.05
CA LEU A 191 12.66 -2.37 21.71
C LEU A 191 12.89 -1.32 20.62
N ALA A 192 12.12 -1.38 19.54
CA ALA A 192 12.26 -0.45 18.42
C ALA A 192 12.00 0.99 18.87
N ILE A 193 10.98 1.26 19.69
CA ILE A 193 10.71 2.59 20.26
C ILE A 193 11.86 3.07 21.15
N SER A 194 12.48 2.18 21.93
CA SER A 194 13.62 2.54 22.77
C SER A 194 14.92 2.76 21.99
N SER A 195 15.09 2.06 20.85
CA SER A 195 16.31 2.11 20.03
C SER A 195 16.27 3.22 18.96
N LEU A 196 15.09 3.59 18.50
CA LEU A 196 14.89 4.53 17.40
C LEU A 196 14.41 5.87 17.97
N HIS A 197 15.24 6.92 17.88
CA HIS A 197 14.82 8.26 18.27
C HIS A 197 13.63 8.71 17.42
N LEU A 198 12.55 9.11 18.10
CA LEU A 198 11.23 9.40 17.53
C LEU A 198 11.22 10.54 16.49
N ASP A 199 12.22 11.42 16.52
CA ASP A 199 12.14 12.73 15.85
C ASP A 199 12.53 12.69 14.35
N GLU A 200 13.05 11.57 13.84
CA GLU A 200 13.53 11.45 12.45
C GLU A 200 12.92 10.29 11.64
N LEU A 201 12.04 9.48 12.24
CA LEU A 201 11.66 8.16 11.71
C LEU A 201 10.15 7.98 11.52
N GLY A 202 9.78 7.21 10.50
CA GLY A 202 8.39 6.88 10.18
C GLY A 202 7.91 5.60 10.88
N ASP A 203 6.60 5.39 10.86
CA ASP A 203 5.94 4.14 11.29
C ASP A 203 6.54 2.87 10.65
N GLN A 204 6.89 2.93 9.37
CA GLN A 204 7.54 1.86 8.62
C GLN A 204 8.92 1.47 9.20
N ASP A 205 9.66 2.41 9.80
CA ASP A 205 10.99 2.13 10.35
C ASP A 205 10.90 1.19 11.57
N TYR A 206 9.84 1.30 12.38
CA TYR A 206 9.56 0.37 13.48
C TYR A 206 9.36 -1.06 13.00
N LEU A 207 8.53 -1.25 11.96
CA LEU A 207 8.31 -2.58 11.38
C LEU A 207 9.62 -3.14 10.80
N ASN A 208 10.40 -2.31 10.10
CA ASN A 208 11.69 -2.73 9.58
C ASN A 208 12.62 -3.23 10.70
N PHE A 209 12.74 -2.47 11.79
CA PHE A 209 13.54 -2.87 12.95
C PHE A 209 13.04 -4.20 13.52
N MET A 210 11.74 -4.30 13.80
CA MET A 210 11.13 -5.49 14.41
C MET A 210 11.42 -6.76 13.63
N PHE A 211 11.21 -6.73 12.31
CA PHE A 211 11.43 -7.89 11.46
C PHE A 211 12.90 -8.13 11.12
N ASN A 212 13.76 -7.11 11.26
CA ASN A 212 15.21 -7.33 11.20
C ASN A 212 15.72 -8.12 12.44
N GLN A 213 15.05 -8.00 13.60
CA GLN A 213 15.38 -8.79 14.80
C GLN A 213 14.87 -10.24 14.74
N ALA A 214 13.81 -10.50 13.98
CA ALA A 214 13.27 -11.85 13.79
C ALA A 214 12.78 -12.06 12.36
N PRO A 215 13.72 -12.27 11.42
CA PRO A 215 13.39 -12.43 10.01
C PRO A 215 12.54 -13.68 9.73
N GLU A 216 12.53 -14.68 10.62
CA GLU A 216 11.68 -15.88 10.49
C GLU A 216 10.18 -15.59 10.55
N HIS A 217 9.79 -14.41 11.03
CA HIS A 217 8.38 -13.98 11.09
C HIS A 217 7.95 -13.17 9.85
N PHE A 218 8.86 -12.91 8.92
CA PHE A 218 8.64 -12.12 7.71
C PHE A 218 8.64 -13.00 6.46
N TYR A 219 7.67 -12.80 5.57
CA TYR A 219 7.65 -13.34 4.22
C TYR A 219 7.89 -12.22 3.20
N GLU A 220 8.90 -12.37 2.35
CA GLU A 220 9.26 -11.35 1.35
C GLU A 220 8.40 -11.51 0.10
N LEU A 221 7.54 -10.52 -0.17
CA LEU A 221 6.76 -10.47 -1.41
C LEU A 221 7.65 -10.13 -2.60
N GLU A 222 7.28 -10.63 -3.78
CA GLU A 222 7.87 -10.19 -5.05
C GLU A 222 7.75 -8.66 -5.20
N CYS A 223 8.81 -8.02 -5.70
CA CYS A 223 8.86 -6.56 -5.83
C CYS A 223 7.78 -5.99 -6.78
N ASN A 224 7.19 -6.82 -7.66
CA ASN A 224 6.03 -6.49 -8.48
C ASN A 224 4.82 -6.05 -7.64
N TRP A 225 4.66 -6.55 -6.40
CA TRP A 225 3.59 -6.14 -5.49
C TRP A 225 3.79 -4.75 -4.89
N ASN A 226 4.89 -4.06 -5.18
CA ASN A 226 5.12 -2.71 -4.64
C ASN A 226 6.02 -1.87 -5.56
N PHE A 227 5.60 -1.73 -6.81
CA PHE A 227 6.32 -0.87 -7.74
C PHE A 227 6.23 0.58 -7.28
N ARG A 228 7.41 1.21 -7.21
CA ARG A 228 7.59 2.61 -6.84
C ARG A 228 8.40 3.31 -7.92
N TRP A 229 8.04 4.55 -8.24
CA TRP A 229 8.69 5.32 -9.31
C TRP A 229 10.23 5.38 -9.26
N PRO A 230 10.93 5.31 -8.10
CA PRO A 230 12.40 5.26 -8.09
C PRO A 230 12.98 4.03 -8.81
N ALA A 231 12.21 2.96 -9.02
CA ALA A 231 12.62 1.82 -9.85
C ALA A 231 12.98 2.24 -11.28
N CYS A 232 12.34 3.29 -11.81
CA CYS A 232 12.62 3.85 -13.13
C CYS A 232 14.03 4.44 -13.29
N TRP A 233 14.80 4.62 -12.20
CA TRP A 233 16.21 4.98 -12.30
C TRP A 233 17.10 3.83 -12.78
N ASN A 234 16.77 2.59 -12.39
CA ASN A 234 17.51 1.41 -12.79
C ASN A 234 16.70 0.15 -12.44
N PHE A 235 15.91 -0.37 -13.38
CA PHE A 235 15.10 -1.56 -13.15
C PHE A 235 15.95 -2.79 -12.86
N SER A 236 17.05 -3.00 -13.59
CA SER A 236 17.94 -4.15 -13.44
C SER A 236 18.45 -4.35 -12.02
N ILE A 237 18.52 -3.27 -11.23
CA ILE A 237 18.96 -3.31 -9.85
C ILE A 237 17.80 -3.18 -8.85
N ARG A 238 16.68 -2.55 -9.22
CA ARG A 238 15.60 -2.14 -8.28
C ARG A 238 14.33 -2.99 -8.28
N CYS A 239 14.05 -3.66 -9.39
CA CYS A 239 13.05 -4.72 -9.57
C CYS A 239 13.06 -5.08 -11.07
N PRO A 240 13.98 -5.94 -11.55
CA PRO A 240 14.13 -6.26 -12.98
C PRO A 240 12.83 -6.81 -13.59
N GLU A 241 12.02 -7.49 -12.78
CA GLU A 241 10.79 -8.17 -13.16
C GLU A 241 9.68 -7.20 -13.57
N ILE A 242 9.78 -5.90 -13.29
CA ILE A 242 8.78 -4.92 -13.73
C ILE A 242 8.75 -4.81 -15.25
N MET A 243 9.91 -4.75 -15.91
CA MET A 243 9.93 -4.59 -17.36
C MET A 243 9.48 -5.88 -18.08
N GLU A 244 9.71 -7.04 -17.47
CA GLU A 244 9.33 -8.33 -18.03
C GLU A 244 7.86 -8.68 -17.75
N ARG A 245 7.43 -8.59 -16.50
CA ARG A 245 6.10 -9.06 -16.05
C ARG A 245 5.14 -7.92 -15.78
N GLY A 246 5.60 -6.70 -15.57
CA GLY A 246 4.76 -5.55 -15.18
C GLY A 246 4.51 -5.50 -13.67
N PRO A 247 4.16 -4.33 -13.12
CA PRO A 247 3.80 -4.21 -11.72
C PRO A 247 2.48 -4.92 -11.44
N TYR A 248 2.36 -5.59 -10.31
CA TYR A 248 1.09 -6.09 -9.77
C TYR A 248 0.37 -5.00 -8.98
N LEU A 249 1.14 -4.05 -8.42
CA LEU A 249 0.63 -2.86 -7.77
C LEU A 249 1.60 -1.68 -7.93
N VAL A 250 1.04 -0.49 -8.13
CA VAL A 250 1.75 0.78 -8.25
C VAL A 250 1.50 1.63 -7.00
N HIS A 251 2.57 2.06 -6.32
CA HIS A 251 2.49 2.89 -5.12
C HIS A 251 2.86 4.35 -5.41
N GLY A 252 2.00 5.27 -4.98
CA GLY A 252 2.07 6.72 -5.10
C GLY A 252 3.14 7.43 -4.25
N ILE A 253 4.24 6.75 -3.92
CA ILE A 253 5.25 7.22 -2.95
C ILE A 253 5.74 8.65 -3.22
N GLY A 254 5.85 9.43 -2.14
CA GLY A 254 6.28 10.83 -2.22
C GLY A 254 5.25 11.75 -2.89
N GLY A 255 3.99 11.31 -2.98
CA GLY A 255 2.91 12.05 -3.63
C GLY A 255 2.94 11.96 -5.16
N SER A 256 3.50 10.89 -5.74
CA SER A 256 3.64 10.77 -7.19
C SER A 256 2.30 10.69 -7.94
N PHE A 257 1.21 10.32 -7.26
CA PHE A 257 -0.15 10.40 -7.82
C PHE A 257 -0.68 11.83 -7.99
N LEU A 258 -0.10 12.80 -7.27
CA LEU A 258 -0.52 14.21 -7.34
C LEU A 258 0.47 15.11 -8.09
N ASN A 259 1.58 14.55 -8.56
CA ASN A 259 2.69 15.33 -9.10
C ASN A 259 2.93 14.97 -10.56
N GLY A 260 2.00 15.38 -11.42
CA GLY A 260 2.11 15.17 -12.87
C GLY A 260 3.34 15.83 -13.48
N GLU A 261 3.87 16.91 -12.89
CA GLU A 261 5.10 17.54 -13.39
C GLU A 261 6.32 16.64 -13.23
N ARG A 262 6.46 15.93 -12.09
CA ARG A 262 7.62 15.07 -11.83
C ARG A 262 7.38 13.60 -12.13
N HIS A 263 6.13 13.15 -12.09
CA HIS A 263 5.74 11.75 -12.22
C HIS A 263 4.51 11.59 -13.13
N PRO A 264 4.51 12.13 -14.37
CA PRO A 264 3.32 12.22 -15.21
C PRO A 264 2.67 10.86 -15.47
N LYS A 265 3.43 9.81 -15.82
CA LYS A 265 2.91 8.46 -16.05
C LYS A 265 2.15 7.89 -14.84
N ILE A 266 2.69 8.14 -13.64
CA ILE A 266 2.17 7.60 -12.38
C ILE A 266 0.94 8.40 -11.90
N ALA A 267 0.96 9.72 -12.08
CA ALA A 267 -0.19 10.58 -11.83
C ALA A 267 -1.34 10.26 -12.79
N THR A 268 -1.07 10.20 -14.10
CA THR A 268 -2.06 9.87 -15.12
C THR A 268 -2.71 8.52 -14.87
N LEU A 269 -1.95 7.49 -14.49
CA LEU A 269 -2.52 6.19 -14.11
C LEU A 269 -3.56 6.34 -12.99
N ALA A 270 -3.25 7.10 -11.94
CA ALA A 270 -4.16 7.33 -10.82
C ALA A 270 -5.39 8.13 -11.20
N GLU A 271 -5.22 9.19 -12.00
CA GLU A 271 -6.31 9.99 -12.54
C GLU A 271 -7.26 9.15 -13.39
N GLN A 272 -6.73 8.26 -14.25
CA GLN A 272 -7.58 7.38 -15.06
C GLN A 272 -8.34 6.37 -14.21
N TRP A 273 -7.70 5.75 -13.22
CA TRP A 273 -8.40 4.85 -12.30
C TRP A 273 -9.51 5.55 -11.50
N ASP A 274 -9.24 6.75 -10.99
CA ASP A 274 -10.22 7.56 -10.27
C ASP A 274 -11.41 7.98 -11.15
N ALA A 275 -11.15 8.42 -12.38
CA ALA A 275 -12.17 8.91 -13.31
C ALA A 275 -12.95 7.80 -14.02
N TRP A 276 -12.44 6.57 -14.07
CA TRP A 276 -12.97 5.52 -14.93
C TRP A 276 -14.39 5.06 -14.59
N ASP A 277 -15.24 4.89 -15.60
CA ASP A 277 -16.56 4.28 -15.44
C ASP A 277 -16.44 2.74 -15.35
N MET A 278 -16.61 2.19 -14.13
CA MET A 278 -16.54 0.76 -13.87
C MET A 278 -17.72 -0.05 -14.47
N SER A 279 -18.71 0.61 -15.10
CA SER A 279 -19.74 -0.10 -15.88
C SER A 279 -19.20 -0.59 -17.23
N LEU A 280 -18.06 -0.08 -17.67
CA LEU A 280 -17.42 -0.42 -18.93
C LEU A 280 -16.45 -1.62 -18.76
N PRO A 281 -16.18 -2.37 -19.85
CA PRO A 281 -15.18 -3.42 -19.85
C PRO A 281 -13.77 -2.89 -19.54
N LEU A 282 -12.91 -3.73 -18.96
CA LEU A 282 -11.52 -3.37 -18.60
C LEU A 282 -10.73 -2.89 -19.82
N GLU A 283 -11.02 -3.45 -20.99
CA GLU A 283 -10.43 -3.08 -22.27
C GLU A 283 -10.60 -1.59 -22.57
N THR A 284 -11.70 -0.97 -22.11
CA THR A 284 -11.89 0.48 -22.27
C THR A 284 -10.84 1.27 -21.47
N LEU A 285 -10.58 0.90 -20.21
CA LEU A 285 -9.52 1.56 -19.42
C LEU A 285 -8.13 1.32 -20.02
N ILE A 286 -7.86 0.10 -20.50
CA ILE A 286 -6.59 -0.24 -21.16
C ILE A 286 -6.40 0.61 -22.41
N ASN A 287 -7.44 0.78 -23.24
CA ASN A 287 -7.38 1.60 -24.44
C ASN A 287 -7.12 3.08 -24.10
N ILE A 288 -7.82 3.62 -23.09
CA ILE A 288 -7.58 4.98 -22.59
C ILE A 288 -6.12 5.13 -22.16
N LEU A 289 -5.62 4.23 -21.30
CA LEU A 289 -4.24 4.26 -20.81
C LEU A 289 -3.22 4.16 -21.95
N THR A 290 -3.48 3.29 -22.93
CA THR A 290 -2.63 3.14 -24.12
C THR A 290 -2.54 4.43 -24.94
N GLU A 291 -3.61 5.23 -24.99
CA GLU A 291 -3.62 6.52 -25.68
C GLU A 291 -2.97 7.64 -24.85
N VAL A 292 -3.30 7.74 -23.56
CA VAL A 292 -2.87 8.89 -22.73
C VAL A 292 -1.45 8.75 -22.19
N LEU A 293 -1.01 7.54 -21.83
CA LEU A 293 0.30 7.33 -21.22
C LEU A 293 1.43 7.87 -22.12
N PRO A 294 1.51 7.56 -23.43
CA PRO A 294 2.57 8.07 -24.30
C PRO A 294 2.69 9.60 -24.30
N THR A 295 1.57 10.32 -24.09
CA THR A 295 1.54 11.78 -24.02
C THR A 295 1.85 12.34 -22.62
N ALA A 296 1.74 11.52 -21.58
CA ALA A 296 2.06 11.88 -20.20
C ALA A 296 3.59 11.91 -19.96
N VAL A 297 4.25 12.91 -20.55
CA VAL A 297 5.70 13.09 -20.51
C VAL A 297 6.09 14.42 -19.88
N SER A 298 7.22 14.41 -19.18
CA SER A 298 7.81 15.61 -18.59
C SER A 298 9.34 15.50 -18.61
N LYS A 299 10.02 16.63 -18.73
CA LYS A 299 11.49 16.73 -18.61
C LYS A 299 12.02 16.12 -17.30
N TYR A 300 11.23 16.23 -16.22
CA TYR A 300 11.57 15.73 -14.89
C TYR A 300 11.11 14.29 -14.63
N GLY A 301 10.25 13.74 -15.50
CA GLY A 301 9.71 12.39 -15.39
C GLY A 301 10.75 11.32 -15.68
N HIS A 302 11.21 10.60 -14.66
CA HIS A 302 12.17 9.50 -14.85
C HIS A 302 11.55 8.31 -15.59
N CYS A 303 10.36 7.88 -15.19
CA CYS A 303 9.66 6.78 -15.87
C CYS A 303 9.29 7.12 -17.33
N SER A 304 9.08 8.41 -17.65
CA SER A 304 8.83 8.87 -19.01
C SER A 304 10.01 8.65 -19.97
N LYS A 305 11.20 8.34 -19.45
CA LYS A 305 12.44 8.12 -20.22
C LYS A 305 12.76 6.64 -20.40
N VAL A 306 11.98 5.74 -19.82
CA VAL A 306 12.21 4.31 -19.90
C VAL A 306 11.43 3.74 -21.08
N GLU A 307 12.15 3.20 -22.06
CA GLU A 307 11.57 2.52 -23.21
C GLU A 307 10.76 1.30 -22.77
N GLY A 308 9.57 1.10 -23.37
CA GLY A 308 8.65 0.01 -23.03
C GLY A 308 7.96 0.13 -21.67
N PHE A 309 8.16 1.24 -20.93
CA PHE A 309 7.57 1.37 -19.59
C PHE A 309 6.05 1.48 -19.60
N ASP A 310 5.46 2.15 -20.59
CA ASP A 310 4.01 2.30 -20.69
C ASP A 310 3.31 0.94 -20.83
N GLU A 311 3.86 0.09 -21.71
CA GLU A 311 3.40 -1.28 -21.93
C GLU A 311 3.60 -2.14 -20.68
N ALA A 312 4.76 -2.04 -20.04
CA ALA A 312 5.06 -2.74 -18.80
C ALA A 312 4.10 -2.33 -17.66
N LEU A 313 3.80 -1.03 -17.53
CA LEU A 313 2.97 -0.47 -16.47
C LEU A 313 1.56 -1.06 -16.47
N ILE A 314 0.95 -1.24 -17.65
CA ILE A 314 -0.43 -1.75 -17.78
C ILE A 314 -0.50 -3.24 -18.11
N LYS A 315 0.64 -3.92 -18.24
CA LYS A 315 0.75 -5.33 -18.68
C LYS A 315 -0.11 -6.31 -17.88
N GLN A 316 -0.35 -6.00 -16.60
CA GLN A 316 -1.03 -6.89 -15.67
C GLN A 316 -2.54 -6.67 -15.60
N LEU A 317 -3.06 -5.64 -16.28
CA LEU A 317 -4.50 -5.36 -16.38
C LEU A 317 -5.19 -6.41 -17.26
N VAL A 318 -5.34 -7.60 -16.72
CA VAL A 318 -6.04 -8.73 -17.33
C VAL A 318 -7.08 -9.26 -16.35
N LEU A 319 -8.30 -9.50 -16.84
CA LEU A 319 -9.28 -10.26 -16.08
C LEU A 319 -8.94 -11.74 -16.26
N HIS A 320 -8.41 -12.36 -15.21
CA HIS A 320 -8.29 -13.81 -15.19
C HIS A 320 -9.70 -14.39 -15.01
N ASN A 321 -10.27 -14.94 -16.08
CA ASN A 321 -11.42 -15.84 -15.93
C ASN A 321 -11.00 -16.98 -15.01
N SER A 322 -11.77 -17.21 -13.95
CA SER A 322 -11.54 -18.15 -12.85
C SER A 322 -11.43 -19.64 -13.25
N ASP A 323 -11.26 -19.96 -14.54
CA ASP A 323 -11.38 -21.32 -15.06
C ASP A 323 -10.05 -22.04 -15.32
N TYR A 324 -8.90 -21.41 -15.04
CA TYR A 324 -7.61 -22.10 -15.15
C TYR A 324 -6.66 -21.75 -14.00
N ILE A 325 -6.87 -22.40 -12.85
CA ILE A 325 -5.76 -22.81 -12.00
C ILE A 325 -5.81 -24.34 -11.96
N SER A 326 -5.28 -24.94 -13.01
CA SER A 326 -4.78 -26.31 -12.99
C SER A 326 -3.26 -26.23 -13.11
N LEU A 327 -2.57 -26.42 -11.98
CA LEU A 327 -1.48 -27.38 -11.79
C LEU A 327 -0.92 -27.25 -10.37
#